data_AF-A0A2P1G4A0-F1
#
_entry.id   AF-A0A2P1G4A0-F1
#
_cell.length_a   1.000
_cell.length_b   1.000
_cell.length_c   1.000
_cell.angle_alpha   90.00
_cell.angle_beta   90.00
_cell.angle_gamma   90.00
#
_symmetry.space_group_name_H-M   'P 1'
#
loop_
_entity.id
_entity.type
_entity.pdbx_description
1 polymer ?
#
loop_
_entity_poly.entity_id
_entity_poly.type
_entity_poly.pdbx_seq_one_letter_code
_entity_poly.pdbx_strand_id
1 'polypeptide(L)' 'MDEIIEDATLALELHLSEMLKDGEKLNPPSDIKSIKTDKNFFVSIIRADINLNKGNKSVRKTLTIPSWLNDRAAEMNINF' A
#
# COMPACT_ATOMS: atom_id res chain seq x y z
N MET A 1 -7.14 23.08 8.13
CA MET A 1 -8.12 22.30 7.35
C MET A 1 -7.38 21.46 6.32
N ASP A 2 -6.51 22.08 5.51
CA ASP A 2 -5.71 21.36 4.51
C ASP A 2 -4.84 20.26 5.14
N GLU A 3 -4.13 20.57 6.24
CA GLU A 3 -3.33 19.59 6.99
C GLU A 3 -4.15 18.37 7.47
N ILE A 4 -5.37 18.60 7.96
CA ILE A 4 -6.26 17.50 8.41
C ILE A 4 -6.66 16.61 7.24
N ILE A 5 -6.90 17.19 6.06
CA ILE A 5 -7.23 16.43 4.85
C ILE A 5 -6.00 15.69 4.34
N GLU A 6 -4.81 16.29 4.41
CA GLU A 6 -3.55 15.68 4.01
C GLU A 6 -3.22 14.48 4.92
N ASP A 7 -3.26 14.66 6.24
CA ASP A 7 -3.05 13.59 7.21
C ASP A 7 -4.05 12.44 7.04
N ALA A 8 -5.33 12.77 6.81
CA ALA A 8 -6.36 11.76 6.57
C ALA A 8 -6.15 11.04 5.23
N THR A 9 -5.62 11.73 4.20
CA THR A 9 -5.24 11.12 2.92
C THR A 9 -4.08 10.15 3.11
N LEU A 10 -3.03 10.55 3.84
CA LEU A 10 -1.87 9.71 4.14
C LEU A 10 -2.24 8.46 4.94
N ALA A 11 -3.06 8.61 5.97
CA ALA A 11 -3.55 7.48 6.77
C ALA A 11 -4.33 6.48 5.91
N LEU A 12 -5.19 6.98 5.01
CA LEU A 12 -5.97 6.15 4.10
C LEU A 12 -5.08 5.43 3.08
N GLU A 13 -4.10 6.13 2.49
CA GLU A 13 -3.15 5.56 1.54
C GLU A 13 -2.31 4.45 2.16
N LEU A 14 -1.83 4.64 3.39
CA LEU A 14 -1.05 3.65 4.13
C LEU A 14 -1.89 2.39 4.39
N HIS A 15 -3.08 2.55 4.97
CA HIS A 15 -3.94 1.43 5.32
C HIS A 15 -4.31 0.58 4.10
N LEU A 16 -4.73 1.24 3.02
CA LEU A 16 -5.10 0.54 1.79
C LEU A 16 -3.89 -0.10 1.10
N SER A 17 -2.69 0.46 1.25
CA SER A 17 -1.45 -0.15 0.74
C SER A 17 -1.10 -1.44 1.49
N GLU A 18 -1.31 -1.48 2.80
CA GLU A 18 -1.09 -2.69 3.63
C GLU A 18 -2.13 -3.76 3.29
N MET A 19 -3.43 -3.43 3.30
CA MET A 19 -4.50 -4.36 2.93
C MET A 19 -4.26 -4.99 1.55
N LEU A 20 -3.76 -4.20 0.59
CA LEU A 20 -3.51 -4.68 -0.76
C LEU A 20 -2.25 -5.55 -0.87
N LYS A 21 -1.24 -5.34 -0.02
CA LYS A 21 -0.09 -6.25 0.12
C LYS A 21 -0.50 -7.58 0.74
N ASP A 22 -1.40 -7.54 1.71
CA ASP A 22 -1.92 -8.72 2.41
C ASP A 22 -2.97 -9.49 1.57
N GLY A 23 -3.38 -8.92 0.42
CA GLY A 23 -4.32 -9.54 -0.51
C GLY A 23 -5.78 -9.48 -0.04
N GLU A 24 -6.09 -8.58 0.89
CA GLU A 24 -7.44 -8.40 1.41
C GLU A 24 -8.36 -7.71 0.39
N LYS A 25 -9.65 -8.01 0.48
CA LYS A 25 -10.67 -7.38 -0.37
C LYS A 25 -11.04 -6.02 0.20
N LEU A 26 -10.93 -4.99 -0.64
CA LEU A 26 -11.37 -3.64 -0.29
C LEU A 26 -12.90 -3.60 -0.17
N ASN A 27 -13.38 -3.03 0.93
CA ASN A 27 -14.81 -2.75 1.10
C ASN A 27 -15.24 -1.61 0.15
N PRO A 28 -16.48 -1.66 -0.38
CA PRO A 28 -16.97 -0.58 -1.21
C PRO A 28 -17.08 0.74 -0.41
N PRO A 29 -16.83 1.89 -1.05
CA PRO A 29 -16.97 3.19 -0.38
C PRO A 29 -18.43 3.42 0.05
N SER A 30 -18.61 3.92 1.26
CA SER A 30 -19.93 4.30 1.79
C SER A 30 -20.48 5.55 1.09
N ASP A 31 -21.80 5.64 0.95
CA ASP A 31 -22.45 6.84 0.44
C ASP A 31 -22.34 7.98 1.47
N ILE A 32 -21.82 9.12 1.04
CA ILE A 32 -21.68 10.33 1.86
C ILE A 32 -23.02 10.77 2.46
N LYS A 33 -24.14 10.56 1.76
CA LYS A 33 -25.48 10.96 2.21
C LYS A 33 -26.02 10.06 3.32
N SER A 34 -25.46 8.87 3.49
CA SER A 34 -25.87 7.93 4.53
C SER A 34 -25.22 8.22 5.90
N ILE A 35 -24.18 9.04 5.92
CA ILE A 35 -23.41 9.36 7.12
C ILE A 35 -24.12 10.48 7.89
N LYS A 36 -24.71 10.13 9.04
CA LYS A 36 -25.28 11.12 9.97
C LYS A 36 -24.17 11.66 10.86
N THR A 37 -24.01 12.98 10.91
CA THR A 37 -23.07 13.65 11.80
C THR A 37 -23.78 14.57 12.79
N ASP A 38 -23.18 14.77 13.96
CA ASP A 38 -23.65 15.75 14.93
C ASP A 38 -23.32 17.19 14.48
N LYS A 39 -23.97 18.18 15.10
CA LYS A 39 -23.90 19.61 14.71
C LYS A 39 -22.50 20.22 14.62
N ASN A 40 -21.49 19.62 15.26
CA ASN A 40 -20.10 20.11 15.25
C ASN A 40 -19.17 19.35 14.30
N PHE A 41 -19.67 18.37 13.54
CA PHE A 41 -18.87 17.57 12.63
C PHE A 41 -19.31 17.78 11.18
N PHE A 42 -18.34 17.75 10.28
CA PHE A 42 -18.55 17.81 8.84
C PHE A 42 -18.02 16.53 8.19
N VAL A 43 -18.67 16.12 7.10
CA VAL A 43 -18.22 14.98 6.28
C VAL A 43 -17.51 15.54 5.06
N SER A 44 -16.33 15.00 4.73
CA SER A 44 -15.57 15.35 3.54
C SER A 44 -15.19 14.09 2.77
N ILE A 45 -15.06 14.22 1.46
CA ILE A 45 -14.55 13.16 0.59
C ILE A 45 -13.03 13.30 0.53
N ILE A 46 -12.33 12.21 0.81
CA ILE A 46 -10.88 12.12 0.68
C ILE A 46 -10.57 11.23 -0.51
N ARG A 47 -9.59 11.62 -1.33
CA ARG A 47 -9.13 10.88 -2.49
C ARG A 47 -7.70 10.42 -2.25
N ALA A 48 -7.49 9.11 -2.25
CA ALA A 48 -6.18 8.46 -2.17
C ALA A 48 -5.81 7.87 -3.54
N ASP A 49 -4.56 8.01 -3.98
CA ASP A 49 -4.04 7.38 -5.20
C ASP A 49 -2.96 6.34 -4.88
N ILE A 50 -3.38 5.08 -4.82
CA ILE A 50 -2.52 3.98 -4.41
C ILE A 50 -1.93 3.34 -5.65
N ASN A 51 -0.71 3.74 -5.94
CA ASN A 51 0.04 3.18 -7.04
C ASN A 51 1.04 2.14 -6.49
N LEU A 52 0.60 0.89 -6.37
CA LEU A 52 1.45 -0.25 -5.98
C LEU A 52 2.74 -0.35 -6.81
N ASN A 53 2.70 0.09 -8.06
CA ASN A 53 3.82 0.00 -8.97
C ASN A 53 4.92 1.04 -8.71
N LYS A 54 4.71 2.02 -7.82
CA LYS A 54 5.75 3.02 -7.48
C LYS A 54 6.98 2.39 -6.78
N GLY A 55 6.91 1.14 -6.34
CA GLY A 55 8.04 0.36 -5.80
C GLY A 55 8.59 -0.74 -6.72
N ASN A 56 7.98 -0.99 -7.89
CA ASN A 56 8.38 -2.05 -8.83
C ASN A 56 9.64 -1.70 -9.67
N LYS A 57 10.57 -0.94 -9.08
CA LYS A 57 11.90 -0.81 -9.67
C LYS A 57 12.70 -2.04 -9.27
N SER A 58 13.08 -2.86 -10.24
CA SER A 58 14.15 -3.85 -10.05
C SER A 58 15.42 -3.11 -9.65
N VAL A 59 15.72 -3.10 -8.36
CA VAL A 59 16.99 -2.58 -7.84
C VAL A 59 17.98 -3.73 -7.93
N ARG A 60 18.99 -3.60 -8.79
CA ARG A 60 20.11 -4.55 -8.85
C ARG A 60 20.87 -4.50 -7.52
N LYS A 61 20.72 -5.52 -6.69
CA LYS A 61 21.50 -5.70 -5.47
C LYS A 61 22.70 -6.59 -5.80
N THR A 62 23.91 -6.04 -5.74
CA THR A 62 25.14 -6.85 -5.85
C THR A 62 25.44 -7.44 -4.49
N LEU A 63 25.14 -8.71 -4.30
CA LEU A 63 25.50 -9.48 -3.10
C LEU A 63 26.60 -10.50 -3.46
N THR A 64 27.53 -10.72 -2.55
CA THR A 64 28.57 -11.76 -2.72
C THR A 64 28.12 -13.02 -2.01
N ILE A 65 27.90 -14.09 -2.77
CA ILE A 65 27.56 -15.42 -2.24
C ILE A 65 28.65 -16.45 -2.57
N PRO A 66 28.84 -17.47 -1.71
CA PRO A 66 29.69 -18.62 -2.02
C PRO A 66 29.16 -19.41 -3.22
N SER A 67 30.05 -19.94 -4.06
CA SER A 67 29.68 -20.71 -5.28
C SER A 67 28.72 -21.85 -4.99
N TRP A 68 28.96 -22.62 -3.92
CA TRP A 68 28.12 -23.76 -3.55
C TRP A 68 26.66 -23.40 -3.26
N LEU A 69 26.40 -22.17 -2.78
CA LEU A 69 25.05 -21.69 -2.47
C LEU A 69 24.31 -21.28 -3.74
N ASN A 70 25.03 -20.68 -4.70
CA ASN A 70 24.49 -20.34 -6.01
C ASN A 70 24.09 -21.60 -6.79
N ASP A 71 24.95 -22.61 -6.80
CA ASP A 71 24.70 -23.87 -7.52
C ASP A 71 23.47 -24.58 -6.94
N ARG A 72 23.36 -24.64 -5.61
CA ARG A 72 22.22 -25.22 -4.90
C ARG A 72 20.90 -24.48 -5.17
N ALA A 73 20.95 -23.16 -5.25
CA ALA A 73 19.77 -22.33 -5.50
C ALA A 73 19.32 -22.38 -6.97
N ALA A 74 20.26 -22.52 -7.91
CA ALA A 74 19.97 -22.74 -9.32
C ALA A 74 19.26 -24.10 -9.54
N GLU A 75 19.67 -25.16 -8.84
CA GLU A 75 18.95 -26.45 -8.83
C GLU A 75 17.51 -26.30 -8.31
N MET A 76 17.31 -25.40 -7.34
CA MET A 76 16.01 -25.13 -6.72
C MET A 76 15.20 -24.05 -7.45
N ASN A 77 15.72 -23.52 -8.57
CA ASN A 77 15.10 -22.47 -9.38
C ASN A 77 14.71 -21.21 -8.57
N ILE A 78 15.55 -20.85 -7.58
CA ILE A 78 15.38 -19.65 -6.74
C ILE A 78 16.04 -18.46 -7.43
N ASN A 79 15.32 -17.35 -7.54
CA ASN A 79 15.82 -16.10 -8.13
C ASN A 79 16.23 -15.13 -7.01
N PHE A 80 17.45 -14.59 -7.07
CA PHE A 80 18.06 -13.71 -6.05
C PHE A 80 18.06 -12.24 -6.45
#